data_AF-Q1N7S0-F1
#
_entry.id   AF-Q1N7S0-F1
#
_cell.length_a   1.000
_cell.length_b   1.000
_cell.length_c   1.000
_cell.angle_alpha   90.00
_cell.angle_beta   90.00
_cell.angle_gamma   90.00
#
_symmetry.space_group_name_H-M   'P 1'
#
loop_
_entity.id
_entity.type
_entity.pdbx_description
1 polymer ?
#
loop_
_entity_poly.entity_id
_entity_poly.type
_entity_poly.pdbx_seq_one_letter_code
_entity_poly.pdbx_strand_id
1 'polypeptide(L)'
;MRLPSGRATNGLAAISVAVFLALIAANRVEDAAILGGFIPARFGDPGLLAGMAAVPAWLTPLSCTLVHAGWLHIGFNMLMLVFCGRQVEHVLGWSGTLMLYGVGAYAACLAQYLVDPASTNPMVGASGAISAIIATYSLLYSQQQVRKVGPLSANLVRILWLAAGWIAIQLMIGVATSGGAGGLGQIAIAAHIGGFLGGLALTRPLLRWRFRKKPRAVH
;
A
#
# COMPACT_ATOMS: atom_id res chain seq x y z
N MET A 1 -5.99 -2.38 24.53
CA MET A 1 -6.55 -1.31 23.67
C MET A 1 -7.63 -1.89 22.78
N ARG A 2 -8.82 -1.27 22.68
CA ARG A 2 -9.86 -1.70 21.72
C ARG A 2 -9.60 -1.02 20.37
N LEU A 3 -9.57 -1.78 19.27
CA LEU A 3 -9.47 -1.22 17.92
C LEU A 3 -10.80 -0.55 17.54
N PRO A 4 -10.84 0.73 17.14
CA PRO A 4 -12.07 1.43 16.74
C PRO A 4 -12.62 0.80 15.46
N SER A 5 -13.92 0.89 15.18
CA SER A 5 -14.48 0.38 13.91
C SER A 5 -13.98 1.19 12.71
N GLY A 6 -13.64 0.52 11.59
CA GLY A 6 -13.32 1.18 10.32
C GLY A 6 -14.02 0.48 9.16
N ARG A 7 -15.05 1.11 8.59
CA ARG A 7 -15.88 0.50 7.54
C ARG A 7 -15.11 0.38 6.23
N ALA A 8 -14.38 1.43 5.84
CA ALA A 8 -13.57 1.39 4.63
C ALA A 8 -12.41 0.40 4.76
N THR A 9 -11.71 0.42 5.90
CA THR A 9 -10.60 -0.50 6.18
C THR A 9 -11.06 -1.95 6.16
N ASN A 10 -12.17 -2.26 6.83
CA ASN A 10 -12.74 -3.61 6.84
C ASN A 10 -13.22 -4.03 5.45
N GLY A 11 -13.82 -3.11 4.68
CA GLY A 11 -14.25 -3.37 3.30
C GLY A 11 -13.08 -3.72 2.38
N LEU A 12 -12.01 -2.93 2.41
CA LEU A 12 -10.79 -3.21 1.66
C LEU A 12 -10.22 -4.58 2.03
N ALA A 13 -10.11 -4.88 3.33
CA ALA A 13 -9.58 -6.15 3.79
C ALA A 13 -10.45 -7.34 3.35
N ALA A 14 -11.78 -7.22 3.49
CA ALA A 14 -12.72 -8.26 3.09
C ALA A 14 -12.67 -8.53 1.59
N ILE A 15 -12.60 -7.48 0.75
CA ILE A 15 -12.49 -7.62 -0.70
C ILE A 15 -11.16 -8.29 -1.07
N SER A 16 -10.03 -7.87 -0.49
CA SER A 16 -8.73 -8.49 -0.76
C SER A 16 -8.71 -9.98 -0.38
N VAL A 17 -9.30 -10.35 0.76
CA VAL A 17 -9.42 -11.75 1.18
C VAL A 17 -10.32 -12.53 0.25
N ALA A 18 -11.49 -11.99 -0.12
CA ALA A 18 -12.42 -12.66 -1.02
C ALA A 18 -11.78 -12.91 -2.41
N VAL A 19 -11.10 -11.92 -2.97
CA VAL A 19 -10.38 -12.05 -4.24
C VAL A 19 -9.27 -13.11 -4.12
N PHE A 20 -8.46 -13.07 -3.06
CA PHE A 20 -7.41 -14.06 -2.85
C PHE A 20 -7.95 -15.50 -2.74
N LEU A 21 -9.01 -15.71 -1.96
CA LEU A 21 -9.64 -17.02 -1.83
C LEU A 21 -10.19 -17.52 -3.16
N ALA A 22 -10.82 -16.64 -3.95
CA ALA A 22 -11.31 -16.98 -5.28
C ALA A 22 -10.18 -17.37 -6.24
N LEU A 23 -9.06 -16.61 -6.24
CA LEU A 23 -7.91 -16.88 -7.09
C LEU A 23 -7.19 -18.18 -6.70
N ILE A 24 -7.07 -18.47 -5.40
CA ILE A 24 -6.51 -19.73 -4.90
C ILE A 24 -7.42 -20.91 -5.28
N ALA A 25 -8.73 -20.80 -5.05
CA ALA A 25 -9.68 -21.86 -5.38
C ALA A 25 -9.71 -22.17 -6.89
N ALA A 26 -9.50 -21.16 -7.73
CA ALA A 26 -9.46 -21.31 -9.18
C ALA A 26 -8.05 -21.66 -9.72
N ASN A 27 -7.02 -21.70 -8.86
CA ASN A 27 -5.61 -21.83 -9.26
C ASN A 27 -5.18 -20.78 -10.31
N ARG A 28 -5.61 -19.53 -10.16
CA ARG A 28 -5.37 -18.41 -11.11
C ARG A 28 -4.53 -17.27 -10.53
N VAL A 29 -3.77 -17.52 -9.45
CA VAL A 29 -2.97 -16.47 -8.81
C VAL A 29 -1.91 -15.91 -9.76
N GLU A 30 -1.22 -16.77 -10.50
CA GLU A 30 -0.17 -16.36 -11.45
C GLU A 30 -0.75 -15.55 -12.62
N ASP A 31 -1.82 -16.06 -13.24
CA ASP A 31 -2.55 -15.35 -14.29
C ASP A 31 -3.05 -13.97 -13.82
N ALA A 32 -3.63 -13.90 -12.63
CA ALA A 32 -4.12 -12.64 -12.07
C ALA A 32 -2.96 -11.66 -11.78
N ALA A 33 -1.78 -12.17 -11.41
CA ALA A 33 -0.60 -11.34 -11.25
C ALA A 33 -0.15 -10.76 -12.59
N ILE A 34 -0.14 -11.55 -13.67
CA ILE A 34 0.23 -11.06 -15.01
C ILE A 34 -0.82 -10.06 -15.55
N LEU A 35 -2.11 -10.39 -15.44
CA LEU A 35 -3.20 -9.61 -16.03
C LEU A 35 -3.57 -8.37 -15.21
N GLY A 36 -3.44 -8.44 -13.88
CA GLY A 36 -3.89 -7.41 -12.94
C GLY A 36 -2.78 -6.80 -12.08
N GLY A 37 -1.56 -7.33 -12.10
CA GLY A 37 -0.41 -6.75 -11.43
C GLY A 37 0.14 -5.51 -12.14
N PHE A 38 0.94 -4.73 -11.41
CA PHE A 38 1.63 -3.59 -11.97
C PHE A 38 2.93 -4.05 -12.62
N ILE A 39 3.03 -3.91 -13.94
CA ILE A 39 4.24 -4.24 -14.73
C ILE A 39 4.79 -2.93 -15.32
N PRO A 40 5.93 -2.42 -14.83
CA PRO A 40 6.53 -1.17 -15.31
C PRO A 40 6.69 -1.09 -16.83
N ALA A 41 7.15 -2.18 -17.46
CA ALA A 41 7.41 -2.24 -18.90
C ALA A 41 6.17 -1.93 -19.76
N ARG A 42 4.94 -2.14 -19.26
CA ARG A 42 3.69 -1.85 -20.00
C ARG A 42 3.49 -0.38 -20.36
N PHE A 43 4.19 0.54 -19.67
CA PHE A 43 4.15 1.96 -19.99
C PHE A 43 5.14 2.35 -21.08
N GLY A 44 6.21 1.57 -21.29
CA GLY A 44 7.15 1.72 -22.41
C GLY A 44 6.76 0.89 -23.64
N ASP A 45 6.06 -0.21 -23.43
CA ASP A 45 5.52 -1.10 -24.47
C ASP A 45 4.04 -1.42 -24.19
N PRO A 46 3.10 -0.61 -24.73
CA PRO A 46 1.67 -0.88 -24.59
C PRO A 46 1.22 -2.20 -25.22
N GLY A 47 2.03 -2.77 -26.13
CA GLY A 47 1.78 -4.04 -26.82
C GLY A 47 2.17 -5.28 -26.03
N LEU A 48 2.86 -5.13 -24.89
CA LEU A 48 3.44 -6.23 -24.12
C LEU A 48 2.44 -7.33 -23.74
N LEU A 49 1.18 -6.95 -23.47
CA LEU A 49 0.08 -7.87 -23.15
C LEU A 49 -1.06 -7.77 -24.18
N ALA A 50 -0.77 -7.37 -25.41
CA ALA A 50 -1.77 -7.27 -26.47
C ALA A 50 -2.46 -8.62 -26.72
N GLY A 51 -3.78 -8.58 -26.94
CA GLY A 51 -4.58 -9.80 -27.13
C GLY A 51 -4.97 -10.52 -25.83
N MET A 52 -4.44 -10.11 -24.67
CA MET A 52 -4.88 -10.61 -23.37
C MET A 52 -5.96 -9.70 -22.77
N ALA A 53 -6.88 -10.28 -22.00
CA ALA A 53 -7.87 -9.53 -21.21
C ALA A 53 -7.26 -8.89 -19.95
N ALA A 54 -6.13 -8.19 -20.11
CA ALA A 54 -5.39 -7.56 -19.03
C ALA A 54 -6.05 -6.25 -18.59
N VAL A 55 -5.96 -5.93 -17.30
CA VAL A 55 -6.38 -4.63 -16.75
C VAL A 55 -5.58 -3.52 -17.45
N PRO A 56 -6.20 -2.41 -17.88
CA PRO A 56 -5.47 -1.28 -18.47
C PRO A 56 -4.30 -0.82 -17.58
N ALA A 57 -3.14 -0.55 -18.17
CA ALA A 57 -1.91 -0.26 -17.41
C ALA A 57 -2.10 0.85 -16.35
N TRP A 58 -2.82 1.92 -16.67
CA TRP A 58 -3.09 3.03 -15.75
C TRP A 58 -4.02 2.68 -14.57
N LEU A 59 -4.77 1.58 -14.64
CA LEU A 59 -5.58 1.03 -13.55
C LEU A 59 -4.83 -0.01 -12.71
N THR A 60 -3.71 -0.53 -13.21
CA THR A 60 -2.93 -1.55 -12.49
C THR A 60 -2.45 -1.14 -11.10
N PRO A 61 -2.18 0.15 -10.78
CA PRO A 61 -1.89 0.55 -9.41
C PRO A 61 -2.99 0.23 -8.40
N LEU A 62 -4.24 0.11 -8.84
CA LEU A 62 -5.35 -0.30 -7.98
C LEU A 62 -5.59 -1.81 -8.05
N SER A 63 -5.58 -2.43 -9.22
CA SER A 63 -5.84 -3.87 -9.33
C SER A 63 -4.74 -4.72 -8.69
N CYS A 64 -3.49 -4.26 -8.73
CA CYS A 64 -2.37 -4.99 -8.14
C CYS A 64 -2.53 -5.16 -6.62
N THR A 65 -3.26 -4.26 -5.95
CA THR A 65 -3.47 -4.35 -4.49
C THR A 65 -4.41 -5.49 -4.08
N LEU A 66 -5.12 -6.09 -5.02
CA LEU A 66 -6.05 -7.19 -4.78
C LEU A 66 -5.39 -8.57 -4.93
N VAL A 67 -4.34 -8.67 -5.73
CA VAL A 67 -3.62 -9.93 -6.00
C VAL A 67 -2.54 -10.13 -4.93
N HIS A 68 -2.44 -11.33 -4.36
CA HIS A 68 -1.45 -11.66 -3.35
C HIS A 68 -0.80 -13.02 -3.65
N ALA A 69 0.53 -13.08 -3.53
CA ALA A 69 1.34 -14.25 -3.90
C ALA A 69 1.24 -15.45 -2.93
N GLY A 70 0.52 -15.35 -1.81
CA GLY A 70 0.37 -16.47 -0.88
C GLY A 70 -0.22 -16.08 0.47
N TRP A 71 -0.45 -17.08 1.32
CA TRP A 71 -1.11 -16.96 2.62
C TRP A 71 -0.40 -15.99 3.57
N LEU A 72 0.93 -16.10 3.70
CA LEU A 72 1.71 -15.20 4.54
C LEU A 72 1.63 -13.75 4.03
N HIS A 73 1.71 -13.59 2.71
CA HIS A 73 1.65 -12.27 2.07
C HIS A 73 0.31 -11.58 2.37
N ILE A 74 -0.82 -12.24 2.13
CA ILE A 74 -2.13 -11.63 2.44
C ILE A 74 -2.34 -11.47 3.95
N GLY A 75 -1.99 -12.48 4.76
CA GLY A 75 -2.21 -12.45 6.20
C GLY A 75 -1.55 -11.24 6.85
N PHE A 76 -0.30 -10.95 6.47
CA PHE A 76 0.42 -9.81 6.99
C PHE A 76 -0.12 -8.46 6.47
N ASN A 77 -0.46 -8.37 5.17
CA ASN A 77 -1.08 -7.16 4.63
C ASN A 77 -2.40 -6.84 5.38
N MET A 78 -3.24 -7.84 5.62
CA MET A 78 -4.52 -7.64 6.30
C MET A 78 -4.33 -7.29 7.77
N LEU A 79 -3.38 -7.93 8.46
CA LEU A 79 -3.03 -7.58 9.84
C LEU A 79 -2.67 -6.09 9.95
N MET A 80 -1.78 -5.62 9.07
CA MET A 80 -1.28 -4.25 9.09
C MET A 80 -2.34 -3.25 8.63
N LEU A 81 -3.10 -3.57 7.60
CA LEU A 81 -4.22 -2.76 7.12
C LEU A 81 -5.27 -2.60 8.21
N VAL A 82 -5.71 -3.67 8.85
CA VAL A 82 -6.75 -3.61 9.89
C VAL A 82 -6.24 -2.89 11.13
N PHE A 83 -5.01 -3.17 11.56
CA PHE A 83 -4.43 -2.54 12.75
C PHE A 83 -4.20 -1.03 12.54
N CYS A 84 -3.42 -0.64 11.53
CA CYS A 84 -3.10 0.76 11.28
C CYS A 84 -4.28 1.51 10.64
N GLY A 85 -4.94 0.90 9.66
CA GLY A 85 -6.01 1.52 8.88
C GLY A 85 -7.22 1.90 9.71
N ARG A 86 -7.67 1.06 10.65
CA ARG A 86 -8.81 1.41 11.53
C ARG A 86 -8.50 2.61 12.42
N GLN A 87 -7.26 2.73 12.88
CA GLN A 87 -6.82 3.87 13.70
C GLN A 87 -6.66 5.15 12.89
N VAL A 88 -6.20 5.03 11.64
CA VAL A 88 -6.14 6.16 10.69
C VAL A 88 -7.56 6.58 10.28
N GLU A 89 -8.45 5.63 9.99
CA GLU A 89 -9.84 5.88 9.61
C GLU A 89 -10.64 6.54 10.74
N HIS A 90 -10.37 6.20 11.99
CA HIS A 90 -10.97 6.88 13.13
C HIS A 90 -10.67 8.38 13.14
N VAL A 91 -9.50 8.81 12.64
CA VAL A 91 -9.08 10.21 12.59
C VAL A 91 -9.49 10.88 11.27
N LEU A 92 -9.17 10.27 10.13
CA LEU A 92 -9.39 10.85 8.80
C LEU A 92 -10.80 10.62 8.24
N GLY A 93 -11.56 9.68 8.81
CA GLY A 93 -12.80 9.19 8.25
C GLY A 93 -12.59 8.26 7.04
N TRP A 94 -13.66 7.58 6.64
CA TRP A 94 -13.64 6.56 5.58
C TRP A 94 -13.10 7.10 4.25
N SER A 95 -13.51 8.31 3.83
CA SER A 95 -13.12 8.91 2.56
C SER A 95 -11.63 9.30 2.53
N GLY A 96 -11.11 9.81 3.64
CA GLY A 96 -9.69 10.11 3.79
C GLY A 96 -8.84 8.84 3.73
N THR A 97 -9.29 7.75 4.37
CA THR A 97 -8.62 6.45 4.29
C THR A 97 -8.61 5.87 2.87
N LEU A 98 -9.72 5.95 2.13
CA LEU A 98 -9.76 5.49 0.74
C LEU A 98 -8.84 6.31 -0.18
N MET A 99 -8.83 7.64 -0.02
CA MET A 99 -7.90 8.52 -0.76
C MET A 99 -6.44 8.17 -0.46
N LEU A 100 -6.13 7.93 0.82
CA LEU A 100 -4.79 7.56 1.25
C LEU A 100 -4.35 6.22 0.68
N TYR A 101 -5.23 5.23 0.68
CA TYR A 101 -4.97 3.91 0.10
C TYR A 101 -4.75 4.01 -1.42
N GLY A 102 -5.66 4.68 -2.14
CA GLY A 102 -5.59 4.83 -3.59
C GLY A 102 -4.34 5.61 -4.04
N VAL A 103 -4.12 6.81 -3.50
CA VAL A 103 -2.94 7.62 -3.83
C VAL A 103 -1.65 6.92 -3.39
N GLY A 104 -1.67 6.20 -2.26
CA GLY A 104 -0.55 5.38 -1.81
C GLY A 104 -0.19 4.29 -2.82
N ALA A 105 -1.19 3.62 -3.40
CA ALA A 105 -0.99 2.61 -4.43
C ALA A 105 -0.34 3.19 -5.70
N TYR A 106 -0.82 4.35 -6.17
CA TYR A 106 -0.23 5.06 -7.30
C TYR A 106 1.20 5.56 -7.00
N ALA A 107 1.45 6.10 -5.80
CA ALA A 107 2.79 6.56 -5.41
C ALA A 107 3.78 5.40 -5.31
N ALA A 108 3.33 4.24 -4.82
CA ALA A 108 4.12 3.01 -4.78
C ALA A 108 4.50 2.54 -6.20
N CYS A 109 3.52 2.44 -7.08
CA CYS A 109 3.75 2.01 -8.46
C CYS A 109 4.63 3.00 -9.24
N LEU A 110 4.44 4.30 -9.04
CA LEU A 110 5.29 5.33 -9.63
C LEU A 110 6.75 5.18 -9.17
N ALA A 111 7.00 5.00 -7.87
CA ALA A 111 8.35 4.81 -7.37
C ALA A 111 9.00 3.53 -7.92
N GLN A 112 8.24 2.44 -8.06
CA GLN A 112 8.74 1.22 -8.70
C GLN A 112 9.10 1.46 -10.18
N TYR A 113 8.23 2.14 -10.93
CA TYR A 113 8.48 2.49 -12.33
C TYR A 113 9.72 3.36 -12.51
N LEU A 114 9.96 4.33 -11.62
CA LEU A 114 11.13 5.20 -11.70
C LEU A 114 12.45 4.47 -11.44
N VAL A 115 12.43 3.37 -10.69
CA VAL A 115 13.62 2.58 -10.37
C VAL A 115 13.93 1.55 -11.46
N ASP A 116 12.91 0.88 -11.98
CA ASP A 116 13.06 -0.14 -13.02
C ASP A 116 11.90 -0.09 -14.02
N PRO A 117 11.94 0.86 -14.98
CA PRO A 117 10.86 1.04 -15.95
C PRO A 117 10.76 -0.09 -16.97
N ALA A 118 11.84 -0.86 -17.17
CA ALA A 118 11.89 -1.99 -18.10
C ALA A 118 11.47 -3.33 -17.46
N SER A 119 11.16 -3.33 -16.15
CA SER A 119 10.76 -4.54 -15.44
C SER A 119 9.51 -5.17 -16.05
N THR A 120 9.62 -6.44 -16.42
CA THR A 120 8.51 -7.30 -16.85
C THR A 120 7.91 -8.09 -15.70
N ASN A 121 8.52 -8.05 -14.51
CA ASN A 121 8.05 -8.75 -13.32
C ASN A 121 6.77 -8.09 -12.78
N PRO A 122 5.66 -8.83 -12.63
CA PRO A 122 4.44 -8.28 -12.05
C PRO A 122 4.59 -7.99 -10.56
N MET A 123 4.38 -6.73 -10.19
CA MET A 123 4.26 -6.32 -8.80
C MET A 123 2.82 -6.50 -8.32
N VAL A 124 2.63 -7.21 -7.21
CA VAL A 124 1.32 -7.49 -6.60
C VAL A 124 1.33 -7.25 -5.09
N GLY A 125 0.13 -7.08 -4.51
CA GLY A 125 -0.10 -6.95 -3.09
C GLY A 125 -0.45 -5.53 -2.65
N ALA A 126 -1.25 -5.43 -1.59
CA ALA A 126 -1.70 -4.15 -1.03
C ALA A 126 -0.59 -3.34 -0.32
N SER A 127 0.62 -3.90 -0.19
CA SER A 127 1.65 -3.40 0.71
C SER A 127 2.12 -1.98 0.41
N GLY A 128 2.20 -1.59 -0.87
CA GLY A 128 2.51 -0.21 -1.26
C GLY A 128 1.45 0.79 -0.78
N ALA A 129 0.16 0.46 -0.95
CA ALA A 129 -0.94 1.28 -0.44
C ALA A 129 -0.96 1.31 1.10
N ILE A 130 -0.67 0.18 1.74
CA ILE A 130 -0.59 0.07 3.20
C ILE A 130 0.60 0.87 3.76
N SER A 131 1.71 1.00 3.03
CA SER A 131 2.80 1.90 3.43
C SER A 131 2.32 3.34 3.65
N ALA A 132 1.39 3.85 2.83
CA ALA A 132 0.83 5.19 3.01
C ALA A 132 -0.02 5.30 4.29
N ILE A 133 -0.78 4.24 4.60
CA ILE A 133 -1.54 4.11 5.85
C ILE A 133 -0.60 4.07 7.05
N ILE A 134 0.48 3.29 6.97
CA ILE A 134 1.47 3.17 8.04
C ILE A 134 2.19 4.49 8.25
N ALA A 135 2.61 5.19 7.19
CA ALA A 135 3.21 6.51 7.30
C ALA A 135 2.29 7.49 8.07
N THR A 136 1.00 7.48 7.73
CA THR A 136 -0.02 8.31 8.41
C THR A 136 -0.20 7.88 9.87
N TYR A 137 -0.32 6.58 10.13
CA TYR A 137 -0.39 6.03 11.48
C TYR A 137 0.83 6.44 12.31
N SER A 138 2.03 6.34 11.74
CA SER A 138 3.31 6.77 12.31
C SER A 138 3.40 8.27 12.52
N LEU A 139 2.64 9.11 11.83
CA LEU A 139 2.57 10.55 12.14
C LEU A 139 1.57 10.83 13.27
N LEU A 140 0.44 10.11 13.30
CA LEU A 140 -0.65 10.34 14.25
C LEU A 140 -0.39 9.76 15.64
N TYR A 141 0.11 8.53 15.72
CA TYR A 141 0.18 7.74 16.97
C TYR A 141 1.59 7.63 17.52
N SER A 142 2.44 8.52 17.05
CA SER A 142 3.84 8.47 17.33
C SER A 142 4.12 9.10 18.71
N GLN A 143 4.22 8.27 19.76
CA GLN A 143 4.58 8.65 21.16
C GLN A 143 6.05 8.46 21.67
N GLN A 144 6.94 7.73 20.98
CA GLN A 144 8.36 7.53 21.36
C GLN A 144 9.23 8.80 21.24
N GLN A 145 9.91 9.16 22.33
CA GLN A 145 10.95 10.21 22.36
C GLN A 145 12.25 9.67 21.76
N VAL A 146 12.42 9.81 20.44
CA VAL A 146 13.70 9.48 19.79
C VAL A 146 14.65 10.67 19.95
N ARG A 147 15.90 10.44 20.37
CA ARG A 147 16.90 11.51 20.41
C ARG A 147 17.19 12.00 18.99
N LYS A 148 17.39 13.32 18.84
CA LYS A 148 17.95 13.89 17.61
C LYS A 148 19.31 13.23 17.31
N VAL A 149 19.58 12.99 16.03
CA VAL A 149 20.86 12.43 15.58
C VAL A 149 21.48 13.43 14.62
N GLY A 150 22.56 14.10 15.06
CA GLY A 150 23.21 15.16 14.29
C GLY A 150 22.23 16.27 13.87
N PRO A 151 22.15 16.63 12.57
CA PRO A 151 21.24 17.66 12.06
C PRO A 151 19.78 17.19 11.95
N LEU A 152 19.48 15.90 12.13
CA LEU A 152 18.14 15.35 11.96
C LEU A 152 17.30 15.59 13.21
N SER A 153 16.11 16.18 13.02
CA SER A 153 15.14 16.34 14.10
C SER A 153 14.70 14.98 14.67
N ALA A 154 14.39 14.93 15.97
CA ALA A 154 13.84 13.75 16.64
C ALA A 154 12.67 13.11 15.88
N ASN A 155 11.77 13.95 15.34
CA ASN A 155 10.62 13.52 14.55
C ASN A 155 11.04 12.85 13.23
N LEU A 156 12.03 13.41 12.53
CA LEU A 156 12.52 12.82 11.28
C LEU A 156 13.22 11.48 11.53
N VAL A 157 14.13 11.41 12.52
CA VAL A 157 14.82 10.17 12.90
C VAL A 157 13.81 9.07 13.22
N ARG A 158 12.75 9.44 13.93
CA ARG A 158 11.68 8.52 14.26
C ARG A 158 10.91 7.98 13.06
N ILE A 159 10.53 8.86 12.13
CA ILE A 159 9.85 8.45 10.90
C ILE A 159 10.74 7.47 10.12
N LEU A 160 12.05 7.73 10.07
CA LEU A 160 13.00 6.84 9.41
C LEU A 160 13.08 5.47 10.06
N TRP A 161 13.08 5.36 11.39
CA TRP A 161 13.06 4.07 12.08
C TRP A 161 11.78 3.27 11.82
N LEU A 162 10.63 3.94 11.80
CA LEU A 162 9.35 3.28 11.51
C LEU A 162 9.28 2.82 10.06
N ALA A 163 9.78 3.63 9.12
CA ALA A 163 9.92 3.25 7.72
C ALA A 163 10.89 2.06 7.56
N ALA A 164 12.05 2.10 8.21
CA ALA A 164 13.04 1.02 8.17
C ALA A 164 12.48 -0.28 8.75
N GLY A 165 11.79 -0.22 9.89
CA GLY A 165 11.11 -1.39 10.47
C GLY A 165 10.04 -1.96 9.55
N TRP A 166 9.24 -1.10 8.91
CA TRP A 166 8.25 -1.53 7.93
C TRP A 166 8.90 -2.24 6.73
N ILE A 167 9.90 -1.60 6.12
CA ILE A 167 10.62 -2.16 4.97
C ILE A 167 11.31 -3.48 5.36
N ALA A 168 11.92 -3.56 6.54
CA ALA A 168 12.56 -4.78 7.02
C ALA A 168 11.57 -5.94 7.16
N ILE A 169 10.37 -5.70 7.69
CA ILE A 169 9.37 -6.76 7.79
C ILE A 169 8.88 -7.18 6.41
N GLN A 170 8.71 -6.23 5.49
CA GLN A 170 8.35 -6.56 4.10
C GLN A 170 9.44 -7.38 3.40
N LEU A 171 10.72 -7.09 3.67
CA LEU A 171 11.86 -7.87 3.21
C LEU A 171 11.81 -9.31 3.75
N MET A 172 11.49 -9.48 5.02
CA MET A 172 11.36 -10.81 5.63
C MET A 172 10.20 -11.61 5.02
N ILE A 173 9.07 -10.96 4.72
CA ILE A 173 7.90 -11.61 4.11
C ILE A 173 8.23 -12.05 2.69
N GLY A 174 8.83 -11.17 1.88
CA GLY A 174 9.15 -11.56 0.52
C GLY A 174 10.16 -12.70 0.46
N VAL A 175 11.17 -12.73 1.34
CA VAL A 175 12.07 -13.89 1.49
C VAL A 175 11.32 -15.14 1.94
N ALA A 176 10.38 -15.02 2.88
CA ALA A 176 9.58 -16.17 3.32
C ALA A 176 8.60 -16.68 2.24
N THR A 177 8.26 -15.84 1.25
CA THR A 177 7.34 -16.18 0.15
C THR A 177 8.04 -16.46 -1.18
N SER A 178 9.36 -16.25 -1.28
CA SER A 178 10.13 -16.41 -2.52
C SER A 178 10.33 -17.87 -2.94
N GLY A 179 10.00 -18.83 -2.07
CA GLY A 179 10.01 -20.26 -2.37
C GLY A 179 8.77 -20.79 -3.11
N GLY A 180 7.77 -19.95 -3.37
CA GLY A 180 6.62 -20.31 -4.23
C GLY A 180 7.00 -20.28 -5.72
N ALA A 181 6.46 -21.19 -6.51
CA ALA A 181 6.67 -21.21 -7.96
C ALA A 181 6.36 -19.83 -8.59
N GLY A 182 7.23 -19.32 -9.46
CA GLY A 182 6.93 -18.19 -10.35
C GLY A 182 7.52 -16.81 -10.02
N GLY A 183 8.31 -16.63 -8.96
CA GLY A 183 9.00 -15.34 -8.73
C GLY A 183 8.10 -14.14 -8.38
N LEU A 184 6.79 -14.37 -8.22
CA LEU A 184 5.74 -13.39 -7.89
C LEU A 184 5.85 -12.78 -6.48
N GLY A 185 6.88 -13.14 -5.72
CA GLY A 185 7.20 -12.66 -4.37
C GLY A 185 8.39 -11.69 -4.31
N GLN A 186 8.92 -11.23 -5.45
CA GLN A 186 10.01 -10.25 -5.45
C GLN A 186 9.57 -8.94 -4.78
N ILE A 187 10.44 -8.44 -3.90
CA ILE A 187 10.11 -7.32 -3.01
C ILE A 187 10.38 -6.01 -3.72
N ALA A 188 9.30 -5.31 -4.05
CA ALA A 188 9.35 -3.95 -4.58
C ALA A 188 9.64 -2.93 -3.46
N ILE A 189 10.90 -2.87 -2.99
CA ILE A 189 11.33 -1.93 -1.94
C ILE A 189 10.98 -0.49 -2.34
N ALA A 190 11.19 -0.14 -3.61
CA ALA A 190 10.87 1.18 -4.14
C ALA A 190 9.37 1.49 -4.01
N ALA A 191 8.49 0.50 -4.22
CA ALA A 191 7.07 0.65 -4.01
C ALA A 191 6.71 0.94 -2.54
N HIS A 192 7.37 0.27 -1.59
CA HIS A 192 7.12 0.53 -0.17
C HIS A 192 7.57 1.94 0.24
N ILE A 193 8.73 2.38 -0.25
CA ILE A 193 9.23 3.75 -0.05
C ILE A 193 8.27 4.76 -0.68
N GLY A 194 7.87 4.56 -1.94
CA GLY A 194 6.96 5.44 -2.67
C GLY A 194 5.61 5.60 -1.97
N GLY A 195 4.99 4.49 -1.57
CA GLY A 195 3.75 4.51 -0.82
C GLY A 195 3.89 5.24 0.53
N PHE A 196 4.98 4.99 1.26
CA PHE A 196 5.23 5.66 2.54
C PHE A 196 5.38 7.19 2.37
N LEU A 197 6.18 7.63 1.40
CA LEU A 197 6.36 9.05 1.06
C LEU A 197 5.03 9.69 0.62
N GLY A 198 4.24 8.98 -0.19
CA GLY A 198 2.89 9.41 -0.57
C GLY A 198 1.99 9.63 0.64
N GLY A 199 2.03 8.73 1.63
CA GLY A 199 1.29 8.88 2.88
C GLY A 199 1.75 10.08 3.71
N LEU A 200 3.07 10.29 3.86
CA LEU A 200 3.61 11.46 4.56
C LEU A 200 3.14 12.77 3.92
N ALA A 201 3.18 12.85 2.58
CA ALA A 201 2.76 14.02 1.83
C ALA A 201 1.25 14.29 1.99
N LEU A 202 0.43 13.24 1.97
CA LEU A 202 -1.03 13.36 1.94
C LEU A 202 -1.67 13.52 3.34
N THR A 203 -0.99 13.12 4.41
CA THR A 203 -1.52 13.16 5.79
C THR A 203 -2.03 14.55 6.18
N ARG A 204 -1.20 15.59 6.03
CA ARG A 204 -1.55 16.97 6.44
C ARG A 204 -2.70 17.56 5.61
N PRO A 205 -2.69 17.47 4.26
CA PRO A 205 -3.84 17.86 3.44
C PRO A 205 -5.16 17.20 3.87
N LEU A 206 -5.17 15.89 4.12
CA LEU A 206 -6.38 15.17 4.53
C LEU A 206 -6.88 15.61 5.90
N LEU A 207 -5.99 15.85 6.87
CA LEU A 207 -6.37 16.40 8.17
C LEU A 207 -7.02 17.78 8.03
N ARG A 208 -6.44 18.66 7.20
CA ARG A 208 -7.02 19.99 6.93
C ARG A 208 -8.40 19.89 6.27
N TRP A 209 -8.57 18.96 5.33
CA TRP A 209 -9.86 18.72 4.69
C TRP A 209 -10.90 18.20 5.69
N ARG A 210 -10.53 17.21 6.50
CA ARG A 210 -11.40 16.57 7.49
C ARG A 210 -11.93 17.54 8.54
N PHE A 211 -11.07 18.43 9.02
CA PHE A 211 -11.39 19.39 10.09
C PHE A 211 -11.63 20.82 9.59
N ARG A 212 -11.90 20.99 8.29
CA ARG A 212 -12.25 22.31 7.73
C ARG A 212 -13.56 22.80 8.35
N LYS A 213 -13.53 23.94 9.06
CA LYS A 213 -14.75 24.59 9.57
C LYS A 213 -15.66 24.89 8.37
N LYS A 214 -16.91 24.39 8.37
CA LYS A 214 -17.91 24.81 7.39
C LYS A 214 -18.23 26.30 7.62
N PRO A 215 -18.38 27.13 6.58
CA PRO A 215 -18.87 28.49 6.76
C PRO A 215 -20.20 28.43 7.52
N ARG A 216 -20.33 29.20 8.60
CA ARG A 216 -21.65 29.41 9.22
C ARG A 216 -22.48 30.19 8.21
N ALA A 217 -23.62 29.66 7.80
CA ALA A 217 -24.61 30.44 7.08
C ALA A 217 -24.98 31.62 7.99
N VAL A 218 -24.72 32.84 7.53
CA VAL A 218 -25.30 34.04 8.13
C VAL A 218 -26.72 34.06 7.60
N HIS A 219 -27.68 33.67 8.45
CA HIS A 219 -29.11 33.85 8.18
C HIS A 219 -29.54 35.22 8.67
#